data_AF-A0A951RZK0-F1
#
_entry.id   AF-A0A951RZK0-F1
#
_cell.length_a   1.000
_cell.length_b   1.000
_cell.length_c   1.000
_cell.angle_alpha   90.00
_cell.angle_beta   90.00
_cell.angle_gamma   90.00
#
_symmetry.space_group_name_H-M   'P 1'
#
loop_
_entity.id
_entity.type
_entity.pdbx_description
1 polymer ?
#
loop_
_entity_poly.entity_id
_entity_poly.type
_entity_poly.pdbx_seq_one_letter_code
_entity_poly.pdbx_strand_id
1 'polypeptide(L)'
;MTKEKFEIENYRIPGESDYELIQRIVDSLPEGSDIYFGGRVYTIDHTVIVTRSLNFFGPATFIRENQIRYELKEPATEHSRYLILDKTEGLRVPDRFLIANDVSYKNTTQINIILKISGDTVFLNAPLGKMVNGNGVFDAGTALFKNINFFWIIDPREYPRQQCSFENILFDGNRDNNRGSYSWLLNASITALTKGPTTYRHCSFINSPGETILGHNAVIINCHFKDLNGSAFHTSADKVYNTEPEVNSYLSGNLFENTNQISTTINGHSEGCITHSNSGGYYTAVGNKFVNVGESVLGALYPALGMHDWGTNNIRFSDNEIWSSGRMIYLIDTLTPGDIYNVNISENEIYELNPYDWTRQLLVQPGIILENEVNQQ
;
A
#
# COMPACT_ATOMS: atom_id res chain seq x y z
N MET A 1 -10.70 -2.00 -34.13
CA MET A 1 -11.88 -1.75 -33.26
C MET A 1 -11.53 -0.58 -32.38
N THR A 2 -12.27 0.53 -32.45
CA THR A 2 -12.16 1.63 -31.49
C THR A 2 -12.66 1.11 -30.14
N LYS A 3 -11.82 1.13 -29.11
CA LYS A 3 -12.27 0.85 -27.74
C LYS A 3 -13.34 1.87 -27.37
N GLU A 4 -14.46 1.39 -26.86
CA GLU A 4 -15.56 2.23 -26.39
C GLU A 4 -15.09 3.02 -25.16
N LYS A 5 -15.33 4.33 -25.14
CA LYS A 5 -14.98 5.21 -24.02
C LYS A 5 -16.16 5.24 -23.04
N PHE A 6 -15.93 4.81 -21.80
CA PHE A 6 -16.96 4.82 -20.76
C PHE A 6 -16.80 6.03 -19.85
N GLU A 7 -17.48 7.12 -20.17
CA GLU A 7 -17.57 8.31 -19.31
C GLU A 7 -18.45 8.00 -18.09
N ILE A 8 -17.85 7.92 -16.90
CA ILE A 8 -18.49 7.33 -15.72
C ILE A 8 -19.77 8.07 -15.29
N GLU A 9 -19.78 9.40 -15.39
CA GLU A 9 -20.91 10.23 -14.95
C GLU A 9 -22.16 10.05 -15.82
N ASN A 10 -22.03 9.55 -17.06
CA ASN A 10 -23.19 9.25 -17.91
C ASN A 10 -24.05 8.11 -17.35
N TYR A 11 -23.51 7.34 -16.41
CA TYR A 11 -24.18 6.21 -15.79
C TYR A 11 -24.63 6.49 -14.36
N ARG A 12 -24.53 7.74 -13.88
CA ARG A 12 -24.91 8.08 -12.51
C ARG A 12 -26.41 7.95 -12.28
N ILE A 13 -26.79 7.21 -11.23
CA ILE A 13 -28.15 7.07 -10.73
C ILE A 13 -28.39 8.11 -9.62
N PRO A 14 -29.49 8.87 -9.64
CA PRO A 14 -29.79 9.84 -8.58
C PRO A 14 -29.82 9.18 -7.19
N GLY A 15 -29.06 9.75 -6.25
CA GLY A 15 -28.99 9.30 -4.86
C GLY A 15 -27.96 8.21 -4.56
N GLU A 16 -27.28 7.66 -5.58
CA GLU A 16 -26.16 6.74 -5.34
C GLU A 16 -24.90 7.46 -4.87
N SER A 17 -24.14 6.81 -4.00
CA SER A 17 -22.81 7.26 -3.58
C SER A 17 -21.79 7.14 -4.72
N ASP A 18 -20.67 7.85 -4.60
CA ASP A 18 -19.58 7.75 -5.58
C ASP A 18 -18.98 6.34 -5.61
N TYR A 19 -18.84 5.68 -4.46
CA TYR A 19 -18.45 4.28 -4.38
C TYR A 19 -19.42 3.39 -5.17
N GLU A 20 -20.74 3.52 -4.97
CA GLU A 20 -21.74 2.65 -5.61
C GLU A 20 -21.71 2.79 -7.13
N LEU A 21 -21.58 4.02 -7.63
CA LEU A 21 -21.37 4.29 -9.06
C LEU A 21 -20.14 3.54 -9.58
N ILE A 22 -18.99 3.74 -8.93
CA ILE A 22 -17.71 3.19 -9.41
C ILE A 22 -17.72 1.67 -9.35
N GLN A 23 -18.14 1.07 -8.23
CA GLN A 23 -18.20 -0.37 -8.09
C GLN A 23 -19.13 -1.00 -9.14
N ARG A 24 -20.33 -0.43 -9.33
CA ARG A 24 -21.30 -0.93 -10.32
C ARG A 24 -20.72 -0.88 -11.74
N ILE A 25 -19.99 0.17 -12.09
CA ILE A 25 -19.35 0.30 -13.39
C ILE A 25 -18.24 -0.73 -13.55
N VAL A 26 -17.32 -0.83 -12.59
CA VAL A 26 -16.25 -1.84 -12.56
C VAL A 26 -16.81 -3.27 -12.72
N ASP A 27 -17.91 -3.59 -12.04
CA ASP A 27 -18.54 -4.92 -12.10
C ASP A 27 -19.28 -5.20 -13.42
N SER A 28 -19.71 -4.16 -14.13
CA SER A 28 -20.51 -4.27 -15.35
C SER A 28 -19.70 -4.31 -16.64
N LEU A 29 -18.53 -3.67 -16.66
CA LEU A 29 -17.76 -3.50 -17.88
C LEU A 29 -16.95 -4.76 -18.25
N PRO A 30 -16.74 -5.00 -19.56
CA PRO A 30 -15.93 -6.12 -20.04
C PRO A 30 -14.43 -5.88 -19.78
N GLU A 31 -13.66 -6.97 -19.85
CA GLU A 31 -12.20 -6.97 -19.74
C GLU A 31 -11.55 -5.97 -20.72
N GLY A 32 -10.61 -5.17 -20.22
CA GLY A 32 -9.82 -4.22 -20.99
C GLY A 32 -10.53 -2.91 -21.33
N SER A 33 -11.68 -2.64 -20.72
CA SER A 33 -12.45 -1.40 -20.90
C SER A 33 -11.73 -0.17 -20.36
N ASP A 34 -12.00 0.97 -20.98
CA ASP A 34 -11.44 2.27 -20.63
C ASP A 34 -12.52 3.13 -19.96
N ILE A 35 -12.32 3.47 -18.69
CA ILE A 35 -13.23 4.26 -17.85
C ILE A 35 -12.66 5.67 -17.70
N TYR A 36 -13.43 6.66 -18.11
CA TYR A 36 -13.06 8.07 -18.07
C TYR A 36 -13.82 8.80 -16.97
N PHE A 37 -13.08 9.53 -16.16
CA PHE A 37 -13.62 10.36 -15.09
C PHE A 37 -13.43 11.84 -15.43
N GLY A 38 -14.46 12.64 -15.17
CA GLY A 38 -14.34 14.10 -15.28
C GLY A 38 -13.51 14.69 -14.13
N GLY A 39 -13.24 16.01 -14.21
CA GLY A 39 -12.54 16.78 -13.17
C GLY A 39 -13.39 17.01 -11.91
N ARG A 40 -13.86 15.93 -11.29
CA ARG A 40 -14.72 15.92 -10.10
C ARG A 40 -13.98 15.27 -8.92
N VAL A 41 -14.40 15.62 -7.71
CA VAL A 41 -14.04 14.92 -6.48
C VAL A 41 -15.03 13.80 -6.20
N TYR A 42 -14.52 12.58 -6.04
CA TYR A 42 -15.24 11.36 -5.70
C TYR A 42 -14.88 10.95 -4.28
N THR A 43 -15.87 10.89 -3.39
CA THR A 43 -15.64 10.45 -2.01
C THR A 43 -15.73 8.94 -1.92
N ILE A 44 -14.64 8.28 -1.53
CA ILE A 44 -14.57 6.83 -1.40
C ILE A 44 -14.72 6.47 0.08
N ASP A 45 -15.90 5.93 0.40
CA ASP A 45 -16.31 5.48 1.74
C ASP A 45 -16.12 3.96 1.94
N HIS A 46 -15.86 3.23 0.86
CA HIS A 46 -15.57 1.81 0.89
C HIS A 46 -14.61 1.40 -0.23
N THR A 47 -13.95 0.25 -0.05
CA THR A 47 -12.98 -0.24 -1.02
C THR A 47 -13.64 -0.66 -2.34
N VAL A 48 -13.22 -0.07 -3.46
CA VAL A 48 -13.61 -0.52 -4.80
C VAL A 48 -12.86 -1.81 -5.13
N ILE A 49 -13.59 -2.89 -5.36
CA ILE A 49 -13.05 -4.20 -5.69
C ILE A 49 -13.02 -4.35 -7.21
N VAL A 50 -11.82 -4.52 -7.76
CA VAL A 50 -11.59 -4.68 -9.20
C VAL A 50 -11.23 -6.13 -9.49
N THR A 51 -12.11 -6.84 -10.20
CA THR A 51 -11.94 -8.27 -10.52
C THR A 51 -11.56 -8.54 -11.98
N ARG A 52 -11.36 -7.48 -12.77
CA ARG A 52 -11.09 -7.51 -14.21
C ARG A 52 -9.96 -6.55 -14.57
N SER A 53 -9.30 -6.78 -15.70
CA SER A 53 -8.34 -5.80 -16.23
C SER A 53 -9.10 -4.56 -16.73
N LEU A 54 -8.82 -3.38 -16.18
CA LEU A 54 -9.53 -2.14 -16.51
C LEU A 54 -8.56 -0.95 -16.53
N ASN A 55 -8.88 0.06 -17.34
CA ASN A 55 -8.08 1.28 -17.46
C ASN A 55 -8.89 2.47 -16.95
N PHE A 56 -8.33 3.23 -16.02
CA PHE A 56 -8.96 4.35 -15.34
C PHE A 56 -8.26 5.65 -15.72
N PHE A 57 -9.00 6.61 -16.27
CA PHE A 57 -8.46 7.88 -16.79
C PHE A 57 -9.10 9.06 -16.07
N GLY A 58 -8.30 9.96 -15.51
CA GLY A 58 -8.79 11.18 -14.87
C GLY A 58 -9.18 12.30 -15.85
N PRO A 59 -9.37 13.54 -15.36
CA PRO A 59 -8.64 14.18 -14.25
C PRO A 59 -9.36 14.17 -12.88
N ALA A 60 -9.92 13.04 -12.46
CA ALA A 60 -10.63 12.95 -11.19
C ALA A 60 -9.71 13.05 -9.97
N THR A 61 -10.31 13.49 -8.86
CA THR A 61 -9.78 13.35 -7.51
C THR A 61 -10.58 12.31 -6.74
N PHE A 62 -9.93 11.27 -6.25
CA PHE A 62 -10.49 10.37 -5.25
C PHE A 62 -10.06 10.85 -3.86
N ILE A 63 -11.02 11.14 -2.99
CA ILE A 63 -10.75 11.50 -1.59
C ILE A 63 -11.32 10.43 -0.67
N ARG A 64 -10.54 9.99 0.32
CA ARG A 64 -11.02 9.01 1.30
C ARG A 64 -11.99 9.67 2.27
N GLU A 65 -13.08 8.97 2.61
CA GLU A 65 -13.99 9.41 3.67
C GLU A 65 -13.24 9.64 5.00
N ASN A 66 -13.80 10.51 5.85
CA ASN A 66 -13.32 10.66 7.22
C ASN A 66 -13.44 9.33 7.97
N GLN A 67 -12.40 8.97 8.72
CA GLN A 67 -12.43 7.73 9.48
C GLN A 67 -13.49 7.78 10.59
N ILE A 68 -14.42 6.85 10.54
CA ILE A 68 -15.39 6.64 11.61
C ILE A 68 -14.77 5.72 12.66
N ARG A 69 -14.75 6.19 13.92
CA ARG A 69 -14.41 5.37 15.08
C ARG A 69 -15.68 4.68 15.58
N TYR A 70 -15.71 3.36 15.46
CA TYR A 70 -16.69 2.48 16.12
C TYR A 70 -16.02 1.90 17.37
N GLU A 71 -16.78 1.58 18.41
CA GLU A 71 -16.24 1.11 19.68
C GLU A 71 -16.98 -0.13 20.16
N LEU A 72 -16.26 -1.06 20.80
CA LEU A 72 -16.91 -2.22 21.44
C LEU A 72 -17.83 -1.75 22.60
N LYS A 73 -19.12 -2.11 22.57
CA LYS A 73 -20.04 -1.93 23.72
C LYS A 73 -19.72 -2.90 24.85
N GLU A 74 -19.27 -4.10 24.50
CA GLU A 74 -18.94 -5.17 25.43
C GLU A 74 -17.53 -5.70 25.14
N PRO A 75 -16.80 -6.17 26.17
CA PRO A 75 -15.50 -6.78 25.95
C PRO A 75 -15.55 -7.96 24.97
N ALA A 76 -14.47 -8.15 24.21
CA ALA A 76 -14.28 -9.26 23.30
C ALA A 76 -12.98 -10.00 23.59
N THR A 77 -12.81 -11.18 22.97
CA THR A 77 -11.59 -11.98 23.08
C THR A 77 -11.12 -12.40 21.70
N GLU A 78 -9.90 -12.93 21.60
CA GLU A 78 -9.34 -13.47 20.35
C GLU A 78 -10.19 -14.57 19.71
N HIS A 79 -11.07 -15.21 20.49
CA HIS A 79 -11.98 -16.25 20.00
C HIS A 79 -13.34 -15.72 19.55
N SER A 80 -13.66 -14.46 19.84
CA SER A 80 -14.93 -13.84 19.48
C SER A 80 -15.19 -13.96 17.97
N ARG A 81 -16.41 -14.38 17.62
CA ARG A 81 -16.92 -14.49 16.23
C ARG A 81 -17.94 -13.41 15.89
N TYR A 82 -18.23 -12.56 16.86
CA TYR A 82 -19.06 -11.38 16.69
C TYR A 82 -18.56 -10.29 17.64
N LEU A 83 -18.88 -9.05 17.32
CA LEU A 83 -18.61 -7.86 18.12
C LEU A 83 -19.93 -7.12 18.31
N ILE A 84 -20.14 -6.56 19.49
CA ILE A 84 -21.27 -5.65 19.75
C ILE A 84 -20.69 -4.24 19.77
N LEU A 85 -21.10 -3.38 18.83
CA LEU A 85 -20.54 -2.05 18.62
C LEU A 85 -21.46 -0.95 19.16
N ASP A 86 -20.88 0.21 19.44
CA ASP A 86 -21.59 1.43 19.83
C ASP A 86 -22.66 1.82 18.80
N LYS A 87 -22.31 1.61 17.52
CA LYS A 87 -23.10 1.93 16.33
C LYS A 87 -22.65 1.06 15.14
N THR A 88 -23.43 0.99 14.07
CA THR A 88 -23.09 0.21 12.86
C THR A 88 -23.41 0.94 11.55
N GLU A 89 -23.95 2.16 11.62
CA GLU A 89 -24.22 3.02 10.48
C GLU A 89 -22.94 3.30 9.70
N GLY A 90 -22.98 3.08 8.38
CA GLY A 90 -21.81 3.24 7.50
C GLY A 90 -20.91 2.01 7.40
N LEU A 91 -21.21 0.91 8.12
CA LEU A 91 -20.63 -0.41 7.88
C LEU A 91 -21.51 -1.22 6.92
N ARG A 92 -20.88 -2.11 6.16
CA ARG A 92 -21.59 -3.07 5.30
C ARG A 92 -20.87 -4.40 5.21
N VAL A 93 -21.55 -5.40 4.66
CA VAL A 93 -20.94 -6.65 4.22
C VAL A 93 -20.39 -6.44 2.79
N PRO A 94 -19.15 -6.86 2.45
CA PRO A 94 -18.13 -7.49 3.28
C PRO A 94 -16.98 -6.51 3.64
N ASP A 95 -17.26 -5.48 4.44
CA ASP A 95 -16.23 -4.53 4.85
C ASP A 95 -15.10 -5.22 5.62
N ARG A 96 -13.90 -4.70 5.38
CA ARG A 96 -12.70 -5.12 6.08
C ARG A 96 -12.41 -4.15 7.20
N PHE A 97 -11.90 -4.65 8.30
CA PHE A 97 -11.59 -3.83 9.46
C PHE A 97 -10.47 -4.46 10.27
N LEU A 98 -9.91 -3.67 11.18
CA LEU A 98 -9.20 -4.17 12.35
C LEU A 98 -9.72 -3.48 13.60
N ILE A 99 -9.37 -4.02 14.77
CA ILE A 99 -9.54 -3.31 16.03
C ILE A 99 -8.20 -2.86 16.59
N ALA A 100 -8.21 -1.76 17.32
CA ALA A 100 -7.00 -1.09 17.79
C ALA A 100 -7.19 -0.51 19.20
N ASN A 101 -6.19 -0.71 20.06
CA ASN A 101 -6.13 -0.05 21.38
C ASN A 101 -5.52 1.36 21.29
N ASP A 102 -4.64 1.59 20.32
CA ASP A 102 -4.05 2.89 20.04
C ASP A 102 -3.65 3.00 18.56
N VAL A 103 -2.89 4.04 18.23
CA VAL A 103 -2.50 4.33 16.85
C VAL A 103 -1.43 3.38 16.29
N SER A 104 -0.75 2.59 17.12
CA SER A 104 0.39 1.76 16.73
C SER A 104 -0.03 0.40 16.18
N TYR A 105 0.67 -0.08 15.15
CA TYR A 105 0.46 -1.40 14.55
C TYR A 105 0.50 -2.54 15.55
N LYS A 106 1.43 -2.51 16.51
CA LYS A 106 1.61 -3.55 17.53
C LYS A 106 0.34 -3.76 18.36
N ASN A 107 -0.48 -2.72 18.49
CA ASN A 107 -1.73 -2.72 19.26
C ASN A 107 -2.97 -2.80 18.35
N THR A 108 -2.81 -3.32 17.13
CA THR A 108 -3.91 -3.68 16.24
C THR A 108 -4.03 -5.19 16.05
N THR A 109 -5.21 -5.67 15.69
CA THR A 109 -5.40 -7.03 15.14
C THR A 109 -5.01 -7.09 13.66
N GLN A 110 -4.94 -8.31 13.12
CA GLN A 110 -4.97 -8.52 11.68
C GLN A 110 -6.32 -8.06 11.08
N ILE A 111 -6.36 -7.87 9.76
CA ILE A 111 -7.59 -7.53 9.04
C ILE A 111 -8.60 -8.69 9.12
N ASN A 112 -9.83 -8.39 9.49
CA ASN A 112 -10.98 -9.30 9.46
C ASN A 112 -12.06 -8.76 8.51
N ILE A 113 -13.09 -9.55 8.24
CA ILE A 113 -14.17 -9.25 7.30
C ILE A 113 -15.52 -9.37 8.02
N ILE A 114 -16.41 -8.40 7.80
CA ILE A 114 -17.80 -8.43 8.25
C ILE A 114 -18.60 -9.39 7.36
N LEU A 115 -19.14 -10.46 7.94
CA LEU A 115 -20.02 -11.40 7.23
C LEU A 115 -21.50 -11.01 7.30
N LYS A 116 -21.92 -10.41 8.41
CA LYS A 116 -23.31 -10.04 8.66
C LYS A 116 -23.37 -8.92 9.69
N ILE A 117 -24.38 -8.07 9.57
CA ILE A 117 -24.72 -7.04 10.55
C ILE A 117 -26.18 -7.28 11.00
N SER A 118 -26.44 -7.19 12.30
CA SER A 118 -27.78 -7.34 12.88
C SER A 118 -27.93 -6.39 14.07
N GLY A 119 -28.51 -5.21 13.83
CA GLY A 119 -28.49 -4.11 14.80
C GLY A 119 -27.04 -3.72 15.12
N ASP A 120 -26.70 -3.75 16.40
CA ASP A 120 -25.35 -3.41 16.89
C ASP A 120 -24.33 -4.55 16.76
N THR A 121 -24.77 -5.74 16.34
CA THR A 121 -23.91 -6.92 16.28
C THR A 121 -23.31 -7.10 14.88
N VAL A 122 -21.98 -7.18 14.83
CA VAL A 122 -21.19 -7.47 13.63
C VAL A 122 -20.64 -8.89 13.74
N PHE A 123 -20.95 -9.76 12.78
CA PHE A 123 -20.46 -11.14 12.72
C PHE A 123 -19.22 -11.23 11.83
N LEU A 124 -18.22 -11.99 12.27
CA LEU A 124 -16.88 -12.01 11.69
C LEU A 124 -16.65 -13.26 10.83
N ASN A 125 -15.86 -13.11 9.77
CA ASN A 125 -15.47 -14.23 8.89
C ASN A 125 -14.56 -15.24 9.60
N ALA A 126 -13.73 -14.75 10.52
CA ALA A 126 -12.76 -15.51 11.29
C ALA A 126 -12.83 -15.08 12.77
N PRO A 127 -12.25 -15.85 13.72
CA PRO A 127 -12.02 -15.31 15.06
C PRO A 127 -11.37 -13.94 14.98
N LEU A 128 -11.69 -13.07 15.93
CA LEU A 128 -11.05 -11.76 16.04
C LEU A 128 -9.52 -11.85 16.04
N GLY A 129 -8.98 -12.90 16.66
CA GLY A 129 -7.54 -13.13 16.77
C GLY A 129 -6.89 -12.25 17.83
N LYS A 130 -5.56 -12.35 17.92
CA LYS A 130 -4.75 -11.53 18.81
C LYS A 130 -4.38 -10.21 18.14
N MET A 131 -4.07 -9.22 18.96
CA MET A 131 -3.23 -8.11 18.53
C MET A 131 -1.86 -8.63 18.08
N VAL A 132 -1.18 -7.84 17.26
CA VAL A 132 0.19 -8.14 16.79
C VAL A 132 1.16 -8.35 17.96
N ASN A 133 1.00 -7.63 19.07
CA ASN A 133 1.80 -7.81 20.28
C ASN A 133 1.48 -9.09 21.08
N GLY A 134 0.46 -9.86 20.67
CA GLY A 134 0.04 -11.10 21.32
C GLY A 134 -1.12 -10.98 22.32
N ASN A 135 -1.61 -9.77 22.62
CA ASN A 135 -2.78 -9.58 23.49
C ASN A 135 -4.07 -10.09 22.82
N GLY A 136 -4.88 -10.86 23.54
CA GLY A 136 -6.12 -11.46 23.05
C GLY A 136 -7.38 -11.03 23.79
N VAL A 137 -7.30 -10.01 24.66
CA VAL A 137 -8.44 -9.45 25.41
C VAL A 137 -8.64 -8.00 25.00
N PHE A 138 -9.89 -7.64 24.73
CA PHE A 138 -10.29 -6.34 24.20
C PHE A 138 -11.40 -5.78 25.07
N ASP A 139 -11.15 -4.67 25.75
CA ASP A 139 -12.13 -4.08 26.64
C ASP A 139 -13.23 -3.34 25.86
N ALA A 140 -14.37 -3.10 26.51
CA ALA A 140 -15.34 -2.14 25.99
C ALA A 140 -14.66 -0.78 25.76
N GLY A 141 -15.01 -0.10 24.67
CA GLY A 141 -14.33 1.11 24.20
C GLY A 141 -13.16 0.87 23.24
N THR A 142 -12.72 -0.39 23.03
CA THR A 142 -11.71 -0.70 22.01
C THR A 142 -12.24 -0.29 20.63
N ALA A 143 -11.41 0.41 19.85
CA ALA A 143 -11.84 0.96 18.58
C ALA A 143 -11.84 -0.11 17.48
N LEU A 144 -12.81 -0.01 16.58
CA LEU A 144 -12.84 -0.68 15.28
C LEU A 144 -12.71 0.39 14.19
N PHE A 145 -11.82 0.12 13.23
CA PHE A 145 -11.59 0.98 12.08
C PHE A 145 -11.82 0.21 10.78
N LYS A 146 -12.70 0.76 9.92
CA LYS A 146 -12.93 0.26 8.56
C LYS A 146 -11.68 0.49 7.71
N ASN A 147 -11.32 -0.51 6.91
CA ASN A 147 -10.26 -0.44 5.91
C ASN A 147 -10.84 0.03 4.56
N ILE A 148 -10.41 1.20 4.11
CA ILE A 148 -10.87 1.83 2.87
C ILE A 148 -9.67 2.05 1.97
N ASN A 149 -9.45 1.12 1.04
CA ASN A 149 -8.56 1.37 -0.09
C ASN A 149 -9.32 2.10 -1.19
N PHE A 150 -8.66 2.90 -2.04
CA PHE A 150 -9.36 3.43 -3.21
C PHE A 150 -9.71 2.30 -4.17
N PHE A 151 -8.73 1.44 -4.46
CA PHE A 151 -8.90 0.27 -5.32
C PHE A 151 -8.18 -0.94 -4.73
N TRP A 152 -8.83 -2.10 -4.81
CA TRP A 152 -8.20 -3.39 -4.57
C TRP A 152 -8.44 -4.30 -5.76
N ILE A 153 -7.36 -4.57 -6.50
CA ILE A 153 -7.34 -5.51 -7.62
C ILE A 153 -7.15 -6.92 -7.07
N ILE A 154 -8.17 -7.76 -7.24
CA ILE A 154 -8.22 -9.09 -6.62
C ILE A 154 -8.99 -10.07 -7.50
N ASP A 155 -8.62 -11.34 -7.41
CA ASP A 155 -9.40 -12.45 -7.92
C ASP A 155 -9.91 -13.30 -6.74
N PRO A 156 -11.21 -13.57 -6.64
CA PRO A 156 -11.77 -14.34 -5.52
C PRO A 156 -11.49 -15.86 -5.59
N ARG A 157 -10.92 -16.36 -6.69
CA ARG A 157 -10.77 -17.81 -6.97
C ARG A 157 -9.31 -18.24 -7.07
N GLU A 158 -8.44 -17.38 -7.58
CA GLU A 158 -7.03 -17.68 -7.76
C GLU A 158 -6.14 -16.48 -7.45
N TYR A 159 -4.83 -16.63 -7.62
CA TYR A 159 -3.93 -15.49 -7.49
C TYR A 159 -4.21 -14.47 -8.61
N PRO A 160 -4.37 -13.17 -8.29
CA PRO A 160 -4.84 -12.18 -9.26
C PRO A 160 -3.94 -12.09 -10.51
N ARG A 161 -4.56 -11.97 -11.69
CA ARG A 161 -3.89 -11.86 -13.01
C ARG A 161 -4.25 -10.59 -13.77
N GLN A 162 -5.15 -9.80 -13.20
CA GLN A 162 -5.69 -8.59 -13.79
C GLN A 162 -4.57 -7.59 -14.09
N GLN A 163 -4.71 -6.87 -15.20
CA GLN A 163 -3.85 -5.77 -15.60
C GLN A 163 -4.65 -4.49 -15.54
N CYS A 164 -4.28 -3.56 -14.67
CA CYS A 164 -4.99 -2.30 -14.59
C CYS A 164 -4.07 -1.12 -14.91
N SER A 165 -4.66 0.00 -15.33
CA SER A 165 -3.94 1.25 -15.45
C SER A 165 -4.70 2.41 -14.82
N PHE A 166 -3.97 3.33 -14.20
CA PHE A 166 -4.47 4.57 -13.65
C PHE A 166 -3.66 5.70 -14.27
N GLU A 167 -4.34 6.65 -14.93
CA GLU A 167 -3.69 7.75 -15.63
C GLU A 167 -4.33 9.09 -15.31
N ASN A 168 -3.49 10.07 -14.94
CA ASN A 168 -3.90 11.46 -14.67
C ASN A 168 -4.95 11.58 -13.54
N ILE A 169 -4.80 10.80 -12.46
CA ILE A 169 -5.73 10.76 -11.32
C ILE A 169 -5.02 11.28 -10.07
N LEU A 170 -5.76 12.04 -9.25
CA LEU A 170 -5.33 12.41 -7.90
C LEU A 170 -5.99 11.52 -6.85
N PHE A 171 -5.20 10.96 -5.95
CA PHE A 171 -5.62 10.17 -4.80
C PHE A 171 -5.25 10.93 -3.53
N ASP A 172 -6.25 11.53 -2.87
CA ASP A 172 -6.10 12.24 -1.60
C ASP A 172 -6.52 11.35 -0.44
N GLY A 173 -5.54 10.85 0.29
CA GLY A 173 -5.78 9.93 1.39
C GLY A 173 -6.49 10.54 2.59
N ASN A 174 -6.69 11.87 2.64
CA ASN A 174 -7.38 12.57 3.72
C ASN A 174 -6.76 12.23 5.11
N ARG A 175 -5.43 12.25 5.17
CA ARG A 175 -4.61 11.88 6.33
C ARG A 175 -5.08 12.49 7.64
N ASP A 176 -5.42 13.77 7.66
CA ASP A 176 -5.77 14.48 8.88
C ASP A 176 -7.05 13.94 9.54
N ASN A 177 -7.95 13.36 8.74
CA ASN A 177 -9.18 12.72 9.22
C ASN A 177 -9.09 11.20 9.32
N ASN A 178 -7.90 10.62 9.14
CA ASN A 178 -7.65 9.17 9.12
C ASN A 178 -6.48 8.80 10.05
N ARG A 179 -6.52 9.24 11.31
CA ARG A 179 -5.41 9.12 12.30
C ARG A 179 -5.64 8.10 13.42
N GLY A 180 -6.72 7.32 13.35
CA GLY A 180 -7.09 6.37 14.39
C GLY A 180 -6.12 5.20 14.53
N SER A 181 -5.45 4.82 13.44
CA SER A 181 -4.32 3.90 13.44
C SER A 181 -3.39 4.18 12.28
N TYR A 182 -2.09 4.04 12.51
CA TYR A 182 -1.03 4.11 11.50
C TYR A 182 -0.59 2.74 11.02
N SER A 183 -1.32 1.67 11.38
CA SER A 183 -1.06 0.31 10.90
C SER A 183 -0.98 0.28 9.37
N TRP A 184 0.10 -0.28 8.83
CA TRP A 184 0.28 -0.48 7.39
C TRP A 184 -0.82 -1.34 6.74
N LEU A 185 -1.57 -2.10 7.55
CA LEU A 185 -2.69 -2.92 7.09
C LEU A 185 -3.92 -2.10 6.68
N LEU A 186 -3.97 -0.81 7.03
CA LEU A 186 -5.11 0.06 6.80
C LEU A 186 -4.86 1.10 5.72
N ASN A 187 -5.90 1.33 4.93
CA ASN A 187 -6.11 2.50 4.09
C ASN A 187 -4.99 2.71 3.06
N ALA A 188 -4.53 1.62 2.44
CA ALA A 188 -3.70 1.73 1.25
C ALA A 188 -4.43 2.55 0.18
N SER A 189 -3.74 3.32 -0.65
CA SER A 189 -4.42 3.91 -1.81
C SER A 189 -4.85 2.82 -2.78
N ILE A 190 -3.91 1.97 -3.22
CA ILE A 190 -4.18 0.90 -4.17
C ILE A 190 -3.49 -0.39 -3.71
N THR A 191 -4.25 -1.49 -3.65
CA THR A 191 -3.71 -2.83 -3.41
C THR A 191 -3.80 -3.66 -4.69
N ALA A 192 -2.65 -4.08 -5.22
CA ALA A 192 -2.49 -4.76 -6.50
C ALA A 192 -1.38 -5.82 -6.41
N LEU A 193 -1.64 -6.89 -5.66
CA LEU A 193 -0.78 -8.07 -5.57
C LEU A 193 -1.10 -9.01 -6.74
N THR A 194 -0.73 -8.61 -7.96
CA THR A 194 -1.20 -9.20 -9.22
C THR A 194 -0.05 -9.69 -10.10
N LYS A 195 -0.21 -10.85 -10.74
CA LYS A 195 0.70 -11.30 -11.82
C LYS A 195 0.71 -10.36 -13.00
N GLY A 196 -0.44 -9.78 -13.32
CA GLY A 196 -0.57 -8.78 -14.38
C GLY A 196 0.01 -7.43 -13.92
N PRO A 197 0.63 -6.66 -14.81
CA PRO A 197 1.17 -5.37 -14.41
C PRO A 197 0.06 -4.39 -14.03
N THR A 198 0.30 -3.59 -13.00
CA THR A 198 -0.54 -2.42 -12.69
C THR A 198 0.24 -1.15 -12.98
N THR A 199 -0.29 -0.34 -13.89
CA THR A 199 0.37 0.87 -14.40
C THR A 199 -0.20 2.13 -13.76
N TYR A 200 0.67 3.05 -13.37
CA TYR A 200 0.34 4.35 -12.80
C TYR A 200 1.10 5.41 -13.61
N ARG A 201 0.39 6.33 -14.26
CA ARG A 201 1.00 7.38 -15.10
C ARG A 201 0.44 8.74 -14.77
N HIS A 202 1.30 9.72 -14.51
CA HIS A 202 0.87 11.09 -14.24
C HIS A 202 -0.14 11.19 -13.08
N CYS A 203 -0.09 10.25 -12.14
CA CYS A 203 -0.96 10.26 -10.97
C CYS A 203 -0.31 11.05 -9.82
N SER A 204 -1.14 11.57 -8.93
CA SER A 204 -0.70 12.16 -7.67
C SER A 204 -1.29 11.39 -6.51
N PHE A 205 -0.47 11.00 -5.54
CA PHE A 205 -0.88 10.38 -4.29
C PHE A 205 -0.47 11.32 -3.16
N ILE A 206 -1.45 11.88 -2.46
CA ILE A 206 -1.21 12.89 -1.43
C ILE A 206 -1.89 12.52 -0.13
N ASN A 207 -1.35 13.00 0.99
CA ASN A 207 -1.97 12.89 2.31
C ASN A 207 -2.40 11.44 2.64
N SER A 208 -1.53 10.45 2.37
CA SER A 208 -1.87 9.06 2.71
C SER A 208 -1.75 8.81 4.21
N PRO A 209 -2.78 8.27 4.89
CA PRO A 209 -2.72 7.93 6.31
C PRO A 209 -1.92 6.66 6.60
N GLY A 210 -1.67 5.82 5.59
CA GLY A 210 -0.93 4.56 5.70
C GLY A 210 -0.03 4.36 4.48
N GLU A 211 0.16 3.10 4.08
CA GLU A 211 0.84 2.74 2.84
C GLU A 211 0.11 3.30 1.60
N THR A 212 0.79 3.46 0.48
CA THR A 212 0.17 4.09 -0.72
C THR A 212 -0.13 3.05 -1.79
N ILE A 213 0.89 2.55 -2.48
CA ILE A 213 0.75 1.43 -3.42
C ILE A 213 1.28 0.16 -2.73
N LEU A 214 0.41 -0.84 -2.54
CA LEU A 214 0.79 -2.16 -2.05
C LEU A 214 0.68 -3.17 -3.18
N GLY A 215 1.79 -3.69 -3.70
CA GLY A 215 1.74 -4.54 -4.89
C GLY A 215 3.08 -5.09 -5.36
N HIS A 216 3.11 -5.67 -6.55
CA HIS A 216 4.32 -5.99 -7.31
C HIS A 216 3.99 -5.90 -8.80
N ASN A 217 4.98 -6.12 -9.67
CA ASN A 217 4.81 -5.92 -11.11
C ASN A 217 4.20 -4.53 -11.46
N ALA A 218 4.58 -3.51 -10.68
CA ALA A 218 4.03 -2.17 -10.80
C ALA A 218 4.85 -1.36 -11.83
N VAL A 219 4.18 -0.57 -12.66
CA VAL A 219 4.84 0.38 -13.57
C VAL A 219 4.42 1.80 -13.16
N ILE A 220 5.30 2.51 -12.45
CA ILE A 220 5.00 3.82 -11.83
C ILE A 220 5.82 4.89 -12.56
N ILE A 221 5.16 5.73 -13.36
CA ILE A 221 5.85 6.67 -14.25
C ILE A 221 5.30 8.09 -14.07
N ASN A 222 6.19 9.06 -13.90
CA ASN A 222 5.85 10.49 -13.80
C ASN A 222 4.76 10.78 -12.76
N CYS A 223 4.77 10.04 -11.65
CA CYS A 223 3.83 10.21 -10.55
C CYS A 223 4.43 11.09 -9.45
N HIS A 224 3.55 11.70 -8.65
CA HIS A 224 3.93 12.52 -7.51
C HIS A 224 3.38 11.92 -6.22
N PHE A 225 4.24 11.70 -5.24
CA PHE A 225 3.91 11.16 -3.93
C PHE A 225 4.25 12.20 -2.87
N LYS A 226 3.26 12.63 -2.09
CA LYS A 226 3.43 13.76 -1.17
C LYS A 226 2.73 13.58 0.18
N ASP A 227 3.45 13.89 1.25
CA ASP A 227 2.91 13.95 2.62
C ASP A 227 2.27 12.61 3.05
N LEU A 228 3.07 11.54 2.98
CA LEU A 228 2.64 10.17 3.25
C LEU A 228 3.09 9.73 4.64
N ASN A 229 2.16 9.21 5.46
CA ASN A 229 2.52 8.56 6.72
C ASN A 229 3.36 7.30 6.48
N GLY A 230 2.92 6.44 5.55
CA GLY A 230 3.60 5.21 5.17
C GLY A 230 4.44 5.37 3.89
N SER A 231 4.75 4.25 3.23
CA SER A 231 5.61 4.25 2.05
C SER A 231 4.83 4.69 0.81
N ALA A 232 5.57 5.16 -0.19
CA ALA A 232 5.01 5.43 -1.51
C ALA A 232 4.74 4.11 -2.25
N PHE A 233 5.64 3.14 -2.11
CA PHE A 233 5.51 1.83 -2.73
C PHE A 233 5.96 0.72 -1.77
N HIS A 234 5.00 -0.07 -1.31
CA HIS A 234 5.20 -1.29 -0.55
C HIS A 234 5.16 -2.46 -1.52
N THR A 235 6.33 -3.00 -1.83
CA THR A 235 6.46 -4.12 -2.75
C THR A 235 6.41 -5.48 -2.04
N SER A 236 5.59 -6.39 -2.57
CA SER A 236 5.31 -7.70 -1.99
C SER A 236 4.84 -8.69 -3.04
N ALA A 237 5.43 -9.88 -3.11
CA ALA A 237 5.02 -10.94 -4.04
C ALA A 237 5.20 -12.33 -3.42
N ASP A 238 4.31 -13.27 -3.73
CA ASP A 238 4.47 -14.65 -3.26
C ASP A 238 5.15 -15.52 -4.34
N LYS A 239 6.32 -16.06 -4.01
CA LYS A 239 7.11 -16.94 -4.90
C LYS A 239 6.41 -18.23 -5.31
N VAL A 240 5.45 -18.70 -4.53
CA VAL A 240 4.66 -19.89 -4.90
C VAL A 240 3.70 -19.58 -6.05
N TYR A 241 3.26 -18.32 -6.17
CA TYR A 241 2.25 -17.94 -7.14
C TYR A 241 2.81 -17.20 -8.34
N ASN A 242 3.90 -16.44 -8.19
CA ASN A 242 4.50 -15.67 -9.27
C ASN A 242 5.76 -16.32 -9.85
N THR A 243 6.12 -15.92 -11.07
CA THR A 243 7.45 -16.09 -11.66
C THR A 243 8.23 -14.77 -11.62
N GLU A 244 9.55 -14.82 -11.84
CA GLU A 244 10.39 -13.62 -11.81
C GLU A 244 9.89 -12.49 -12.76
N PRO A 245 9.48 -12.75 -14.02
CA PRO A 245 8.90 -11.72 -14.87
C PRO A 245 7.60 -11.11 -14.33
N GLU A 246 6.87 -11.83 -13.48
CA GLU A 246 5.59 -11.42 -12.90
C GLU A 246 5.75 -10.72 -11.54
N VAL A 247 6.98 -10.40 -11.10
CA VAL A 247 7.24 -9.60 -9.88
C VAL A 247 7.99 -8.29 -10.15
N ASN A 248 8.64 -8.18 -11.31
CA ASN A 248 9.52 -7.06 -11.66
C ASN A 248 8.75 -5.74 -11.77
N SER A 249 9.05 -4.78 -10.91
CA SER A 249 8.45 -3.43 -10.96
C SER A 249 9.38 -2.42 -11.66
N TYR A 250 8.82 -1.34 -12.18
CA TYR A 250 9.54 -0.26 -12.86
C TYR A 250 9.06 1.10 -12.37
N LEU A 251 9.99 1.94 -11.92
CA LEU A 251 9.72 3.28 -11.40
C LEU A 251 10.59 4.30 -12.13
N SER A 252 9.99 5.29 -12.80
CA SER A 252 10.77 6.33 -13.46
C SER A 252 10.11 7.70 -13.52
N GLY A 253 10.92 8.75 -13.39
CA GLY A 253 10.47 10.14 -13.49
C GLY A 253 9.55 10.57 -12.35
N ASN A 254 9.52 9.83 -11.23
CA ASN A 254 8.63 10.12 -10.12
C ASN A 254 9.25 11.13 -9.16
N LEU A 255 8.38 11.90 -8.50
CA LEU A 255 8.75 12.76 -7.38
C LEU A 255 8.17 12.19 -6.09
N PHE A 256 9.04 11.94 -5.11
CA PHE A 256 8.69 11.53 -3.76
C PHE A 256 9.07 12.64 -2.80
N GLU A 257 8.08 13.27 -2.16
CA GLU A 257 8.25 14.37 -1.22
C GLU A 257 7.59 13.99 0.11
N ASN A 258 8.30 14.14 1.24
CA ASN A 258 7.69 13.99 2.56
C ASN A 258 7.01 12.62 2.77
N THR A 259 7.70 11.54 2.40
CA THR A 259 7.17 10.17 2.48
C THR A 259 7.62 9.45 3.76
N ASN A 260 6.96 8.33 4.09
CA ASN A 260 7.25 7.47 5.25
C ASN A 260 7.49 8.24 6.55
N GLN A 261 6.63 9.24 6.82
CA GLN A 261 6.79 10.17 7.94
C GLN A 261 6.52 9.56 9.31
N ILE A 262 5.77 8.45 9.38
CA ILE A 262 5.54 7.70 10.62
C ILE A 262 6.55 6.57 10.67
N SER A 263 7.33 6.52 11.74
CA SER A 263 8.37 5.50 11.90
C SER A 263 7.80 4.09 11.82
N THR A 264 8.58 3.17 11.26
CA THR A 264 8.25 1.74 11.17
C THR A 264 7.97 1.13 12.56
N THR A 265 8.54 1.68 13.64
CA THR A 265 8.23 1.25 15.02
C THR A 265 6.77 1.47 15.44
N ILE A 266 6.08 2.44 14.81
CA ILE A 266 4.68 2.76 15.03
C ILE A 266 3.81 2.15 13.92
N ASN A 267 4.18 2.36 12.66
CA ASN A 267 3.40 1.90 11.49
C ASN A 267 3.49 0.38 11.27
N GLY A 268 4.60 -0.22 11.69
CA GLY A 268 4.84 -1.66 11.62
C GLY A 268 5.49 -2.16 10.34
N HIS A 269 5.46 -1.39 9.24
CA HIS A 269 6.02 -1.83 7.97
C HIS A 269 6.21 -0.67 6.96
N SER A 270 6.95 0.37 7.36
CA SER A 270 7.24 1.53 6.52
C SER A 270 8.69 2.00 6.65
N GLU A 271 9.60 1.04 6.53
CA GLU A 271 11.03 1.25 6.75
C GLU A 271 11.62 2.28 5.78
N GLY A 272 11.10 2.37 4.55
CA GLY A 272 11.58 3.29 3.52
C GLY A 272 10.45 3.90 2.68
N CYS A 273 10.82 4.84 1.80
CA CYS A 273 9.90 5.36 0.77
C CYS A 273 9.46 4.25 -0.20
N ILE A 274 10.37 3.34 -0.52
CA ILE A 274 10.09 2.04 -1.15
C ILE A 274 10.33 0.96 -0.09
N THR A 275 9.26 0.33 0.39
CA THR A 275 9.32 -0.70 1.44
C THR A 275 9.24 -2.10 0.85
N HIS A 276 10.03 -3.02 1.40
CA HIS A 276 10.09 -4.41 0.93
C HIS A 276 9.46 -5.35 1.96
N SER A 277 8.61 -6.26 1.49
CA SER A 277 8.00 -7.35 2.26
C SER A 277 7.88 -8.58 1.38
N ASN A 278 7.86 -9.80 1.93
CA ASN A 278 7.74 -11.09 1.20
C ASN A 278 8.12 -10.92 -0.28
N SER A 279 9.41 -10.92 -0.62
CA SER A 279 9.85 -10.69 -2.01
C SER A 279 9.83 -9.27 -2.56
N GLY A 280 9.96 -8.24 -1.72
CA GLY A 280 9.95 -6.85 -2.19
C GLY A 280 11.13 -6.44 -3.08
N GLY A 281 12.10 -7.33 -3.35
CA GLY A 281 13.09 -7.08 -4.40
C GLY A 281 12.48 -7.03 -5.80
N TYR A 282 13.32 -7.06 -6.83
CA TYR A 282 12.95 -7.17 -8.24
C TYR A 282 12.27 -5.90 -8.77
N TYR A 283 13.06 -4.83 -8.87
CA TYR A 283 12.60 -3.63 -9.56
C TYR A 283 13.76 -2.82 -10.14
N THR A 284 13.41 -1.98 -11.11
CA THR A 284 14.27 -0.91 -11.61
C THR A 284 13.65 0.43 -11.26
N ALA A 285 14.38 1.25 -10.51
CA ALA A 285 14.01 2.62 -10.16
C ALA A 285 15.06 3.60 -10.70
N VAL A 286 14.69 4.35 -11.74
CA VAL A 286 15.62 5.24 -12.47
C VAL A 286 15.07 6.62 -12.75
N GLY A 287 15.88 7.66 -12.58
CA GLY A 287 15.45 9.03 -12.89
C GLY A 287 14.37 9.57 -11.96
N ASN A 288 14.33 9.11 -10.71
CA ASN A 288 13.37 9.60 -9.72
C ASN A 288 14.01 10.63 -8.79
N LYS A 289 13.18 11.45 -8.14
CA LYS A 289 13.62 12.45 -7.16
C LYS A 289 13.02 12.16 -5.80
N PHE A 290 13.87 12.09 -4.77
CA PHE A 290 13.49 11.84 -3.38
C PHE A 290 13.83 13.05 -2.52
N VAL A 291 12.83 13.63 -1.88
CA VAL A 291 12.96 14.85 -1.07
C VAL A 291 12.36 14.64 0.31
N ASN A 292 13.15 14.87 1.36
CA ASN A 292 12.71 14.79 2.76
C ASN A 292 11.96 13.47 3.08
N VAL A 293 12.58 12.33 2.76
CA VAL A 293 12.05 11.01 3.13
C VAL A 293 12.31 10.74 4.61
N GLY A 294 11.40 10.06 5.30
CA GLY A 294 11.44 9.85 6.75
C GLY A 294 12.65 9.03 7.23
N GLU A 295 12.50 7.71 7.33
CA GLU A 295 13.55 6.83 7.88
C GLU A 295 14.63 6.49 6.85
N SER A 296 14.22 6.05 5.66
CA SER A 296 15.13 5.80 4.54
C SER A 296 14.45 5.93 3.17
N VAL A 297 15.27 5.95 2.11
CA VAL A 297 14.81 5.89 0.71
C VAL A 297 14.31 4.48 0.39
N LEU A 298 15.13 3.47 0.71
CA LEU A 298 14.83 2.05 0.51
C LEU A 298 14.65 1.33 1.85
N GLY A 299 13.68 0.44 1.93
CA GLY A 299 13.40 -0.40 3.10
C GLY A 299 14.51 -1.41 3.39
N ALA A 300 14.23 -2.39 4.23
CA ALA A 300 15.21 -3.43 4.56
C ALA A 300 15.56 -4.29 3.33
N LEU A 301 16.82 -4.71 3.24
CA LEU A 301 17.31 -5.73 2.32
C LEU A 301 17.56 -7.02 3.10
N TYR A 302 16.94 -8.11 2.68
CA TYR A 302 17.04 -9.41 3.38
C TYR A 302 17.12 -10.59 2.41
N PRO A 303 17.82 -11.69 2.78
CA PRO A 303 17.80 -12.93 2.01
C PRO A 303 16.40 -13.57 1.96
N ALA A 304 16.17 -14.48 1.02
CA ALA A 304 14.92 -15.22 0.94
C ALA A 304 14.71 -16.15 2.16
N LEU A 305 13.62 -15.97 2.91
CA LEU A 305 13.33 -16.69 4.16
C LEU A 305 12.56 -18.00 3.99
N GLY A 306 12.13 -18.36 2.79
CA GLY A 306 11.39 -19.60 2.56
C GLY A 306 10.80 -19.74 1.16
N MET A 307 9.92 -20.73 0.99
CA MET A 307 9.34 -21.05 -0.33
C MET A 307 8.41 -19.98 -0.90
N HIS A 308 7.89 -19.09 -0.05
CA HIS A 308 7.01 -17.98 -0.42
C HIS A 308 7.77 -16.67 -0.65
N ASP A 309 9.07 -16.62 -0.34
CA ASP A 309 9.85 -15.38 -0.32
C ASP A 309 10.95 -15.43 -1.40
N TRP A 310 11.01 -14.40 -2.22
CA TRP A 310 12.08 -14.18 -3.19
C TRP A 310 13.29 -13.48 -2.58
N GLY A 311 13.18 -12.95 -1.36
CA GLY A 311 14.16 -12.04 -0.77
C GLY A 311 14.18 -10.69 -1.48
N THR A 312 15.18 -9.87 -1.14
CA THR A 312 15.35 -8.53 -1.72
C THR A 312 16.50 -8.52 -2.72
N ASN A 313 16.26 -9.09 -3.90
CA ASN A 313 17.28 -9.31 -4.94
C ASN A 313 16.96 -8.54 -6.23
N ASN A 314 17.89 -8.50 -7.19
CA ASN A 314 17.67 -7.93 -8.53
C ASN A 314 17.08 -6.50 -8.50
N ILE A 315 17.70 -5.62 -7.72
CA ILE A 315 17.33 -4.20 -7.65
C ILE A 315 18.31 -3.42 -8.51
N ARG A 316 17.79 -2.58 -9.40
CA ARG A 316 18.56 -1.51 -10.03
C ARG A 316 18.01 -0.18 -9.56
N PHE A 317 18.84 0.60 -8.87
CA PHE A 317 18.50 1.92 -8.37
C PHE A 317 19.60 2.90 -8.81
N SER A 318 19.37 3.57 -9.95
CA SER A 318 20.36 4.43 -10.60
C SER A 318 19.78 5.73 -11.11
N ASP A 319 20.62 6.72 -11.36
CA ASP A 319 20.23 7.99 -11.96
C ASP A 319 19.14 8.74 -11.15
N ASN A 320 19.07 8.52 -9.83
CA ASN A 320 18.10 9.19 -8.97
C ASN A 320 18.73 10.40 -8.27
N GLU A 321 17.93 11.43 -8.00
CA GLU A 321 18.30 12.57 -7.16
C GLU A 321 17.81 12.38 -5.73
N ILE A 322 18.69 12.53 -4.74
CA ILE A 322 18.36 12.33 -3.34
C ILE A 322 18.71 13.57 -2.51
N TRP A 323 17.67 14.15 -1.91
CA TRP A 323 17.69 15.33 -1.05
C TRP A 323 16.97 15.01 0.27
N SER A 324 17.56 14.14 1.09
CA SER A 324 16.89 13.67 2.31
C SER A 324 17.83 13.49 3.48
N SER A 325 17.39 13.87 4.69
CA SER A 325 18.09 13.54 5.93
C SER A 325 17.91 12.07 6.36
N GLY A 326 17.12 11.27 5.63
CA GLY A 326 16.98 9.83 5.85
C GLY A 326 18.24 9.03 5.45
N ARG A 327 18.22 7.71 5.68
CA ARG A 327 19.28 6.79 5.20
C ARG A 327 19.00 6.33 3.76
N MET A 328 20.01 5.82 3.05
CA MET A 328 19.78 5.17 1.74
C MET A 328 18.96 3.89 1.93
N ILE A 329 19.42 3.01 2.82
CA ILE A 329 18.80 1.73 3.16
C ILE A 329 18.47 1.71 4.65
N TYR A 330 17.31 1.17 5.02
CA TYR A 330 16.94 1.04 6.44
C TYR A 330 17.80 0.00 7.19
N LEU A 331 17.99 -1.17 6.59
CA LEU A 331 18.73 -2.31 7.14
C LEU A 331 19.26 -3.21 6.01
N ILE A 332 20.45 -3.77 6.19
CA ILE A 332 20.91 -4.95 5.43
C ILE A 332 21.00 -6.11 6.43
N ASP A 333 20.17 -7.14 6.24
CA ASP A 333 20.13 -8.30 7.12
C ASP A 333 21.35 -9.21 6.90
N THR A 334 22.13 -9.40 7.95
CA THR A 334 23.29 -10.29 8.00
C THR A 334 23.14 -11.43 9.01
N LEU A 335 21.98 -11.51 9.68
CA LEU A 335 21.68 -12.51 10.69
C LEU A 335 20.92 -13.70 10.10
N THR A 336 20.12 -13.43 9.07
CA THR A 336 19.41 -14.45 8.30
C THR A 336 20.37 -15.20 7.39
N PRO A 337 20.39 -16.55 7.41
CA PRO A 337 21.14 -17.34 6.43
C PRO A 337 20.64 -17.12 5.00
N GLY A 338 21.56 -16.95 4.06
CA GLY A 338 21.27 -16.79 2.64
C GLY A 338 21.94 -15.56 2.04
N ASP A 339 21.88 -15.47 0.71
CA ASP A 339 22.55 -14.42 -0.04
C ASP A 339 21.55 -13.38 -0.57
N ILE A 340 21.98 -12.13 -0.55
CA ILE A 340 21.38 -11.03 -1.30
C ILE A 340 22.24 -10.81 -2.56
N TYR A 341 21.61 -10.79 -3.74
CA TYR A 341 22.31 -10.74 -5.02
C TYR A 341 21.68 -9.78 -6.02
N ASN A 342 22.53 -9.28 -6.92
CA ASN A 342 22.18 -8.35 -8.00
C ASN A 342 21.44 -7.10 -7.50
N VAL A 343 21.84 -6.57 -6.36
CA VAL A 343 21.35 -5.28 -5.87
C VAL A 343 22.39 -4.23 -6.24
N ASN A 344 22.05 -3.35 -7.18
CA ASN A 344 22.90 -2.25 -7.60
C ASN A 344 22.24 -0.91 -7.31
N ILE A 345 22.78 -0.21 -6.31
CA ILE A 345 22.39 1.13 -5.89
C ILE A 345 23.59 2.03 -6.17
N SER A 346 23.67 2.58 -7.38
CA SER A 346 24.85 3.31 -7.87
C SER A 346 24.42 4.41 -8.85
N GLU A 347 25.33 5.30 -9.19
CA GLU A 347 25.10 6.36 -10.20
C GLU A 347 23.95 7.30 -9.79
N ASN A 348 23.80 7.54 -8.47
CA ASN A 348 22.78 8.46 -7.94
C ASN A 348 23.42 9.81 -7.59
N GLU A 349 22.67 10.90 -7.80
CA GLU A 349 23.06 12.22 -7.35
C GLU A 349 22.58 12.44 -5.91
N ILE A 350 23.49 12.30 -4.94
CA ILE A 350 23.17 12.39 -3.52
C ILE A 350 23.60 13.76 -3.00
N TYR A 351 22.63 14.61 -2.69
CA TYR A 351 22.86 15.98 -2.21
C TYR A 351 22.71 16.08 -0.68
N GLU A 352 21.83 15.28 -0.11
CA GLU A 352 21.65 15.15 1.33
C GLU A 352 21.30 13.70 1.65
N LEU A 353 21.99 13.12 2.63
CA LEU A 353 21.76 11.77 3.15
C LEU A 353 22.38 11.64 4.54
N ASN A 354 21.72 10.91 5.45
CA ASN A 354 22.37 10.50 6.69
C ASN A 354 23.37 9.36 6.42
N PRO A 355 24.67 9.58 6.62
CA PRO A 355 25.68 8.57 6.32
C PRO A 355 25.57 7.38 7.28
N TYR A 356 25.86 6.19 6.77
CA TYR A 356 25.96 4.97 7.56
C TYR A 356 27.07 4.09 6.98
N ASP A 357 27.90 3.53 7.85
CA ASP A 357 28.98 2.62 7.47
C ASP A 357 28.43 1.20 7.28
N TRP A 358 28.33 0.79 6.01
CA TRP A 358 27.86 -0.53 5.60
C TRP A 358 28.99 -1.55 5.41
N THR A 359 30.25 -1.20 5.71
CA THR A 359 31.42 -2.04 5.39
C THR A 359 31.26 -3.47 5.86
N ARG A 360 30.82 -3.67 7.11
CA ARG A 360 30.63 -5.03 7.66
C ARG A 360 29.52 -5.79 6.95
N GLN A 361 28.42 -5.13 6.62
CA GLN A 361 27.27 -5.74 5.96
C GLN A 361 27.61 -6.13 4.51
N LEU A 362 28.30 -5.26 3.78
CA LEU A 362 28.73 -5.51 2.40
C LEU A 362 29.80 -6.60 2.30
N LEU A 363 30.63 -6.78 3.34
CA LEU A 363 31.54 -7.93 3.43
C LEU A 363 30.79 -9.27 3.54
N VAL A 364 29.62 -9.28 4.19
CA VAL A 364 28.78 -10.47 4.35
C VAL A 364 27.86 -10.69 3.14
N GLN A 365 27.43 -9.61 2.48
CA GLN A 365 26.51 -9.61 1.35
C GLN A 365 27.17 -9.01 0.09
N PRO A 366 28.12 -9.74 -0.56
CA PRO A 366 28.91 -9.20 -1.67
C PRO A 366 28.11 -8.96 -2.96
N GLY A 367 26.86 -9.44 -3.04
CA GLY A 367 25.95 -9.20 -4.16
C GLY A 367 25.27 -7.83 -4.14
N ILE A 368 25.64 -6.96 -3.19
CA ILE A 368 25.16 -5.59 -3.06
C ILE A 368 26.28 -4.63 -3.48
N ILE A 369 25.98 -3.78 -4.46
CA ILE A 369 26.76 -2.59 -4.80
C ILE A 369 25.99 -1.38 -4.26
N LEU A 370 26.65 -0.55 -3.46
CA LEU A 370 26.02 0.58 -2.78
C LEU A 370 26.92 1.81 -2.81
N GLU A 371 26.42 2.86 -3.45
CA GLU A 371 26.90 4.22 -3.35
C GLU A 371 25.95 5.01 -2.44
N ASN A 372 26.46 5.49 -1.31
CA ASN A 372 25.68 6.23 -0.33
C ASN A 372 26.43 7.44 0.26
N GLU A 373 27.48 7.91 -0.42
CA GLU A 373 28.21 9.11 -0.03
C GLU A 373 27.54 10.36 -0.64
N VAL A 374 27.49 11.44 0.14
CA VAL A 374 27.01 12.73 -0.36
C VAL A 374 28.03 13.30 -1.34
N ASN A 375 27.57 13.70 -2.52
CA ASN A 375 28.39 14.33 -3.54
C ASN A 375 28.95 15.65 -2.98
N GLN A 376 30.28 15.75 -2.92
CA GLN A 376 30.94 17.00 -2.56
C GLN A 376 30.69 18.03 -3.68
N GLN A 377 29.93 19.09 -3.37
CA GLN A 377 29.72 20.21 -4.28
C GLN A 377 30.94 21.13 -4.38
#